data_AF-A0A2N2XM19-F1
#
_entry.id   AF-A0A2N2XM19-F1
#
_cell.length_a   1.000
_cell.length_b   1.000
_cell.length_c   1.000
_cell.angle_alpha   90.00
_cell.angle_beta   90.00
_cell.angle_gamma   90.00
#
_symmetry.space_group_name_H-M   'P 1'
#
loop_
_entity.id
_entity.type
_entity.pdbx_description
1 polymer ?
#
loop_
_entity_poly.entity_id
_entity_poly.type
_entity_poly.pdbx_seq_one_letter_code
_entity_poly.pdbx_strand_id
1 'polypeptide(L)'
;MEVGKIISNNEAISGTRFFLGCDYYSHFFDESTNSILLLLRYRDNNSNDYTHTGYIAEFDLANEKMIWSRKVNKFSWIPGQGFCFINSKNMVYSVNRVNGTNLWSKEGNIVFKNDSALIIYSKALPSAPKSNSYYFEKGDNKVTILTSKQNIHYNVNMYADSLFLLTESKEISMISPNKGELWNYPIGETTTKIENKNYDPKYRIKSNDIKRSLIFTGVGTLLAGLTGGGYFLILFYTIDNTVTLNQACSNILPENDLLYFASRDSLFCIRNNGNKKWTVALDKQITTSSNLFTVDNNLIMLNLGFSFLGENIEPNGKPYIIITNKKNCLPFHKIDLESETIISDYVIKKNFLYLLVNNRLKCIDMDLSQIILDQVIDSINFKPPFSILKNSNELGILLKNNTIENSLNNNILIQGDSQIYLFDLKSNTIITTYQKEDITQRVTEFKNTLIWESYDYLIISDKLNNILVKLKKGSSYFIVGQYLYVFYDTYLQKTDLSLLNHRLNELKLIN
;
A
#
# COMPACT_ATOMS: atom_id res chain seq x y z
N MET A 1 6.24 25.26 -24.12
CA MET A 1 4.95 25.86 -23.70
C MET A 1 5.01 26.21 -22.22
N GLU A 2 4.33 27.25 -21.77
CA GLU A 2 4.30 27.61 -20.33
C GLU A 2 3.55 26.53 -19.53
N VAL A 3 4.15 26.06 -18.44
CA VAL A 3 3.61 25.01 -17.56
C VAL A 3 3.47 25.46 -16.10
N GLY A 4 4.01 26.64 -15.77
CA GLY A 4 3.93 27.27 -14.46
C GLY A 4 4.72 28.57 -14.45
N LYS A 5 4.70 29.26 -13.30
CA LYS A 5 5.46 30.51 -13.10
C LYS A 5 6.17 30.49 -11.76
N ILE A 6 7.34 31.13 -11.72
CA ILE A 6 8.07 31.39 -10.47
C ILE A 6 7.33 32.49 -9.70
N ILE A 7 7.05 32.25 -8.42
CA ILE A 7 6.19 33.13 -7.62
C ILE A 7 6.80 34.53 -7.42
N SER A 8 8.12 34.62 -7.22
CA SER A 8 8.77 35.89 -6.86
C SER A 8 8.85 36.90 -8.01
N ASN A 9 8.94 36.45 -9.27
CA ASN A 9 9.19 37.31 -10.42
C ASN A 9 8.26 37.05 -11.63
N ASN A 10 7.33 36.10 -11.49
CA ASN A 10 6.37 35.72 -12.54
C ASN A 10 7.02 35.18 -13.82
N GLU A 11 8.28 34.73 -13.76
CA GLU A 11 9.00 34.14 -14.89
C GLU A 11 8.41 32.78 -15.27
N ALA A 12 8.17 32.58 -16.56
CA ALA A 12 7.50 31.38 -17.09
C ALA A 12 8.44 30.16 -17.07
N ILE A 13 7.94 29.06 -16.53
CA ILE A 13 8.59 27.75 -16.65
C ILE A 13 8.03 27.05 -17.86
N SER A 14 8.92 26.61 -18.75
CA SER A 14 8.56 25.94 -19.99
C SER A 14 8.66 24.43 -19.88
N GLY A 15 7.75 23.73 -20.56
CA GLY A 15 7.80 22.29 -20.76
C GLY A 15 7.52 21.87 -22.20
N THR A 16 7.88 20.62 -22.49
CA THR A 16 7.65 19.90 -23.75
C THR A 16 6.68 18.74 -23.49
N ARG A 17 5.75 18.48 -24.42
CA ARG A 17 4.76 17.40 -24.29
C ARG A 17 4.99 16.33 -25.35
N PHE A 18 4.95 15.06 -24.92
CA PHE A 18 5.02 13.87 -25.77
C PHE A 18 3.68 13.14 -25.69
N PHE A 19 2.94 13.09 -26.80
CA PHE A 19 1.63 12.42 -26.85
C PHE A 19 1.81 10.91 -26.98
N LEU A 20 1.11 10.16 -26.12
CA LEU A 20 1.29 8.70 -25.97
C LEU A 20 0.37 7.89 -26.91
N GLY A 21 -0.63 8.52 -27.53
CA GLY A 21 -1.59 7.88 -28.44
C GLY A 21 -2.60 6.95 -27.77
N CYS A 22 -2.47 6.70 -26.47
CA CYS A 22 -3.37 5.92 -25.62
C CYS A 22 -3.23 6.42 -24.18
N ASP A 23 -4.22 6.14 -23.32
CA ASP A 23 -4.20 6.67 -21.96
C ASP A 23 -3.09 6.01 -21.13
N TYR A 24 -2.31 6.84 -20.44
CA TYR A 24 -1.36 6.43 -19.45
C TYR A 24 -2.07 5.66 -18.32
N TYR A 25 -1.52 4.52 -17.94
CA TYR A 25 -1.97 3.76 -16.78
C TYR A 25 -0.86 3.60 -15.74
N SER A 26 0.36 3.24 -16.15
CA SER A 26 1.49 3.06 -15.24
C SER A 26 2.82 3.14 -15.99
N HIS A 27 3.93 3.28 -15.26
CA HIS A 27 5.28 3.28 -15.83
C HIS A 27 6.30 2.59 -14.90
N PHE A 28 7.48 2.32 -15.45
CA PHE A 28 8.67 1.94 -14.72
C PHE A 28 9.89 2.60 -15.36
N PHE A 29 10.64 3.35 -14.56
CA PHE A 29 11.88 3.97 -15.00
C PHE A 29 13.06 3.01 -14.79
N ASP A 30 13.92 2.91 -15.80
CA ASP A 30 15.16 2.14 -15.76
C ASP A 30 16.36 3.06 -15.91
N GLU A 31 17.05 3.26 -14.79
CA GLU A 31 18.25 4.08 -14.72
C GLU A 31 19.37 3.53 -15.61
N SER A 32 19.46 2.21 -15.78
CA SER A 32 20.56 1.58 -16.52
C SER A 32 20.50 1.86 -18.02
N THR A 33 19.29 2.00 -18.56
CA THR A 33 19.04 2.29 -19.98
C THR A 33 18.56 3.71 -20.22
N ASN A 34 18.37 4.50 -19.16
CA ASN A 34 17.75 5.82 -19.19
C ASN A 34 16.45 5.84 -20.01
N SER A 35 15.60 4.83 -19.79
CA SER A 35 14.38 4.61 -20.55
C SER A 35 13.22 4.25 -19.63
N ILE A 36 12.00 4.39 -20.14
CA ILE A 36 10.78 4.16 -19.40
C ILE A 36 9.97 3.09 -20.11
N LEU A 37 9.62 2.05 -19.36
CA LEU A 37 8.59 1.13 -19.79
C LEU A 37 7.22 1.71 -19.42
N LEU A 38 6.39 1.93 -20.43
CA LEU A 38 5.06 2.49 -20.34
C LEU A 38 4.02 1.39 -20.45
N LEU A 39 3.04 1.45 -19.56
CA LEU A 39 1.80 0.71 -19.66
C LEU A 39 0.68 1.68 -20.02
N LEU A 40 0.13 1.52 -21.22
CA LEU A 40 -0.96 2.31 -21.78
C LEU A 40 -2.21 1.44 -21.90
N ARG A 41 -3.38 1.94 -21.51
CA ARG A 41 -4.64 1.19 -21.53
C ARG A 41 -5.77 2.03 -22.12
N TYR A 42 -6.68 1.38 -22.84
CA TYR A 42 -7.91 2.04 -23.29
C TYR A 42 -8.89 2.20 -22.14
N ARG A 43 -9.77 3.20 -22.22
CA ARG A 43 -10.92 3.33 -21.32
C ARG A 43 -12.19 2.74 -21.93
N ASP A 44 -13.06 2.23 -21.07
CA ASP A 44 -14.42 1.85 -21.43
C ASP A 44 -15.26 3.13 -21.60
N ASN A 45 -15.94 3.27 -22.73
CA ASN A 45 -16.74 4.45 -23.04
C ASN A 45 -17.91 4.68 -22.06
N ASN A 46 -18.41 3.62 -21.42
CA ASN A 46 -19.59 3.69 -20.55
C ASN A 46 -19.22 3.96 -19.09
N SER A 47 -18.11 3.39 -18.59
CA SER A 47 -17.70 3.52 -17.18
C SER A 47 -16.51 4.45 -16.96
N ASN A 48 -15.83 4.88 -18.02
CA ASN A 48 -14.56 5.61 -17.99
C ASN A 48 -13.42 4.86 -17.25
N ASP A 49 -13.59 3.57 -16.98
CA ASP A 49 -12.59 2.72 -16.34
C ASP A 49 -11.57 2.20 -17.35
N TYR A 50 -10.35 1.94 -16.89
CA TYR A 50 -9.35 1.27 -17.73
C TYR A 50 -9.77 -0.15 -18.07
N THR A 51 -9.80 -0.45 -19.36
CA THR A 51 -9.94 -1.80 -19.88
C THR A 51 -8.66 -2.60 -19.68
N HIS A 52 -8.75 -3.91 -19.82
CA HIS A 52 -7.57 -4.79 -19.79
C HIS A 52 -6.88 -4.88 -21.17
N THR A 53 -7.07 -3.92 -22.07
CA THR A 53 -6.46 -3.90 -23.40
C THR A 53 -5.66 -2.61 -23.59
N GLY A 54 -4.58 -2.68 -24.35
CA GLY A 54 -3.71 -1.52 -24.57
C GLY A 54 -2.35 -1.90 -25.11
N TYR A 55 -1.32 -1.16 -24.68
CA TYR A 55 0.05 -1.33 -25.12
C TYR A 55 1.01 -1.37 -23.94
N ILE A 56 2.07 -2.14 -24.12
CA ILE A 56 3.32 -1.93 -23.40
C ILE A 56 4.31 -1.35 -24.40
N ALA A 57 5.04 -0.32 -24.00
CA ALA A 57 6.00 0.35 -24.87
C ALA A 57 7.23 0.80 -24.10
N GLU A 58 8.37 0.87 -24.76
CA GLU A 58 9.60 1.38 -24.15
C GLU A 58 9.93 2.74 -24.79
N PHE A 59 10.10 3.77 -23.96
CA PHE A 59 10.39 5.13 -24.37
C PHE A 59 11.80 5.55 -23.93
N ASP A 60 12.61 5.99 -24.88
CA ASP A 60 13.96 6.49 -24.64
C ASP A 60 13.90 7.97 -24.22
N LEU A 61 14.39 8.28 -23.02
CA LEU A 61 14.37 9.66 -22.52
C LEU A 61 15.45 10.55 -23.14
N ALA A 62 16.57 9.96 -23.58
CA ALA A 62 17.68 10.70 -24.17
C ALA A 62 17.36 11.09 -25.61
N ASN A 63 16.82 10.16 -26.39
CA ASN A 63 16.45 10.38 -27.78
C ASN A 63 14.99 10.82 -27.98
N GLU A 64 14.22 10.92 -26.89
CA GLU A 64 12.83 11.39 -26.84
C GLU A 64 11.90 10.65 -27.82
N LYS A 65 12.06 9.32 -27.92
CA LYS A 65 11.33 8.50 -28.90
C LYS A 65 10.91 7.15 -28.35
N MET A 66 9.84 6.60 -28.91
CA MET A 66 9.43 5.22 -28.64
C MET A 66 10.41 4.25 -29.32
N ILE A 67 10.99 3.33 -28.55
CA ILE A 67 11.91 2.28 -29.05
C ILE A 67 11.09 1.16 -29.69
N TRP A 68 10.09 0.65 -28.97
CA TRP A 68 9.16 -0.36 -29.46
C TRP A 68 7.82 -0.24 -28.71
N SER A 69 6.77 -0.80 -29.30
CA SER A 69 5.48 -0.96 -28.64
C SER A 69 4.85 -2.29 -29.02
N ARG A 70 4.06 -2.86 -28.11
CA ARG A 70 3.38 -4.14 -28.29
C ARG A 70 1.96 -4.07 -27.75
N LYS A 71 0.99 -4.48 -28.57
CA LYS A 71 -0.39 -4.63 -28.16
C LYS A 71 -0.55 -5.81 -27.19
N VAL A 72 -1.30 -5.59 -26.13
CA VAL A 72 -1.54 -6.56 -25.06
C VAL A 72 -3.03 -6.56 -24.67
N ASN A 73 -3.54 -7.73 -24.31
CA ASN A 73 -4.96 -7.95 -24.02
C ASN A 73 -5.14 -8.86 -22.80
N LYS A 74 -6.09 -8.52 -21.93
CA LYS A 74 -6.39 -9.23 -20.67
C LYS A 74 -5.12 -9.51 -19.87
N PHE A 75 -4.39 -8.44 -19.54
CA PHE A 75 -3.03 -8.57 -19.06
C PHE A 75 -2.72 -7.85 -17.75
N SER A 76 -1.75 -8.39 -17.03
CA SER A 76 -1.01 -7.70 -15.96
C SER A 76 0.48 -7.66 -16.33
N TRP A 77 1.21 -6.77 -15.69
CA TRP A 77 2.64 -6.59 -15.96
C TRP A 77 3.41 -6.48 -14.66
N ILE A 78 4.67 -6.87 -14.73
CA ILE A 78 5.66 -6.64 -13.69
C ILE A 78 6.92 -6.12 -14.36
N PRO A 79 7.29 -4.85 -14.14
CA PRO A 79 8.47 -4.29 -14.75
C PRO A 79 9.74 -4.73 -14.00
N GLY A 80 10.88 -4.76 -14.68
CA GLY A 80 12.20 -5.06 -14.11
C GLY A 80 13.30 -4.36 -14.92
N GLN A 81 14.53 -4.39 -14.40
CA GLN A 81 15.69 -3.86 -15.12
C GLN A 81 16.04 -4.78 -16.29
N GLY A 82 16.10 -4.23 -17.51
CA GLY A 82 16.41 -4.97 -18.74
C GLY A 82 15.33 -5.94 -19.26
N PHE A 83 14.39 -6.38 -18.42
CA PHE A 83 13.27 -7.25 -18.81
C PHE A 83 11.97 -6.85 -18.12
N CYS A 84 10.83 -7.29 -18.64
CA CYS A 84 9.54 -7.20 -17.96
C CYS A 84 8.75 -8.50 -18.10
N PHE A 85 7.86 -8.78 -17.15
CA PHE A 85 6.93 -9.90 -17.24
C PHE A 85 5.55 -9.41 -17.62
N ILE A 86 4.90 -10.14 -18.52
CA ILE A 86 3.53 -9.87 -18.97
C ILE A 86 2.73 -11.14 -18.77
N ASN A 87 1.69 -11.07 -17.96
CA ASN A 87 0.68 -12.12 -17.92
C ASN A 87 -0.41 -11.79 -18.93
N SER A 88 -0.74 -12.67 -19.86
CA SER A 88 -1.80 -12.50 -20.85
C SER A 88 -2.46 -13.83 -21.15
N LYS A 89 -3.78 -13.95 -20.93
CA LYS A 89 -4.58 -15.15 -21.23
C LYS A 89 -3.96 -16.45 -20.64
N ASN A 90 -3.61 -16.44 -19.35
CA ASN A 90 -2.96 -17.56 -18.62
C ASN A 90 -1.55 -17.92 -19.10
N MET A 91 -0.87 -17.04 -19.83
CA MET A 91 0.53 -17.20 -20.19
C MET A 91 1.31 -16.04 -19.61
N VAL A 92 2.38 -16.35 -18.89
CA VAL A 92 3.40 -15.39 -18.48
C VAL A 92 4.51 -15.37 -19.53
N TYR A 93 4.83 -14.19 -20.03
CA TYR A 93 5.94 -13.92 -20.93
C TYR A 93 7.00 -13.13 -20.17
N SER A 94 8.27 -13.50 -20.31
CA SER A 94 9.38 -12.59 -20.05
C SER A 94 9.74 -11.89 -21.35
N VAL A 95 9.85 -10.57 -21.33
CA VAL A 95 10.11 -9.73 -22.49
C VAL A 95 11.38 -8.93 -22.25
N ASN A 96 12.28 -8.94 -23.22
CA ASN A 96 13.47 -8.11 -23.23
C ASN A 96 13.07 -6.65 -23.49
N ARG A 97 13.44 -5.74 -22.59
CA ARG A 97 13.07 -4.32 -22.69
C ARG A 97 13.84 -3.54 -23.73
N VAL A 98 15.01 -4.03 -24.15
CA VAL A 98 15.80 -3.35 -25.18
C VAL A 98 15.10 -3.41 -26.54
N ASN A 99 14.46 -4.54 -26.86
CA ASN A 99 13.94 -4.80 -28.21
C ASN A 99 12.48 -5.33 -28.27
N GLY A 100 11.83 -5.57 -27.12
CA GLY A 100 10.45 -6.06 -27.04
C GLY A 100 10.25 -7.54 -27.37
N THR A 101 11.33 -8.31 -27.56
CA THR A 101 11.26 -9.75 -27.88
C THR A 101 10.97 -10.60 -26.65
N ASN A 102 10.26 -11.73 -26.82
CA ASN A 102 10.06 -12.69 -25.73
C ASN A 102 11.36 -13.45 -25.44
N LEU A 103 11.78 -13.47 -24.18
CA LEU A 103 12.88 -14.31 -23.69
C LEU A 103 12.40 -15.74 -23.40
N TRP A 104 11.21 -15.88 -22.80
CA TRP A 104 10.55 -17.15 -22.56
C TRP A 104 9.04 -16.96 -22.33
N SER A 105 8.28 -18.06 -22.34
CA SER A 105 6.88 -18.09 -21.93
C SER A 105 6.56 -19.32 -21.07
N LYS A 106 5.62 -19.18 -20.14
CA LYS A 106 5.16 -20.25 -19.26
C LYS A 106 3.66 -20.13 -18.99
N GLU A 107 2.95 -21.25 -18.98
CA GLU A 107 1.55 -21.28 -18.55
C GLU A 107 1.45 -20.92 -17.06
N GLY A 108 0.53 -20.01 -16.75
CA GLY A 108 0.23 -19.58 -15.39
C GLY A 108 -0.16 -18.12 -15.31
N ASN A 109 -0.29 -17.66 -14.06
CA ASN A 109 -0.57 -16.29 -13.71
C ASN A 109 0.50 -15.84 -12.71
N ILE A 110 0.97 -14.60 -12.87
CA ILE A 110 1.86 -14.02 -11.88
C ILE A 110 1.03 -13.67 -10.65
N VAL A 111 1.46 -14.15 -9.49
CA VAL A 111 0.77 -13.92 -8.22
C VAL A 111 1.59 -13.03 -7.28
N PHE A 112 2.92 -13.04 -7.42
CA PHE A 112 3.79 -12.24 -6.56
C PHE A 112 5.12 -11.91 -7.24
N LYS A 113 5.63 -10.72 -6.93
CA LYS A 113 6.97 -10.28 -7.31
C LYS A 113 7.56 -9.39 -6.22
N ASN A 114 8.85 -9.56 -5.96
CA ASN A 114 9.68 -8.62 -5.23
C ASN A 114 10.90 -8.22 -6.08
N ASP A 115 11.85 -7.51 -5.48
CA ASP A 115 13.03 -7.01 -6.19
C ASP A 115 14.07 -8.09 -6.54
N SER A 116 14.04 -9.23 -5.84
CA SER A 116 14.99 -10.34 -5.97
C SER A 116 14.45 -11.54 -6.76
N ALA A 117 13.13 -11.69 -6.85
CA ALA A 117 12.48 -12.87 -7.38
C ALA A 117 11.04 -12.66 -7.85
N LEU A 118 10.59 -13.56 -8.73
CA LEU A 118 9.24 -13.66 -9.24
C LEU A 118 8.64 -15.01 -8.87
N ILE A 119 7.40 -15.01 -8.36
CA ILE A 119 6.61 -16.24 -8.19
C ILE A 119 5.47 -16.27 -9.21
N ILE A 120 5.47 -17.35 -9.98
CA ILE A 120 4.42 -17.65 -10.96
C ILE A 120 3.64 -18.85 -10.46
N TYR A 121 2.32 -18.77 -10.53
CA TYR A 121 1.44 -19.86 -10.23
C TYR A 121 0.79 -20.38 -11.50
N SER A 122 0.99 -21.66 -11.84
CA SER A 122 0.12 -22.30 -12.83
C SER A 122 -1.08 -22.90 -12.12
N LYS A 123 -2.24 -22.30 -12.39
CA LYS A 123 -3.53 -22.88 -12.04
C LYS A 123 -3.71 -24.14 -12.88
N ALA A 124 -3.82 -25.31 -12.26
CA ALA A 124 -4.45 -26.41 -12.98
C ALA A 124 -5.95 -26.13 -13.10
N LEU A 125 -6.53 -26.58 -14.22
CA LEU A 125 -7.93 -26.40 -14.55
C LEU A 125 -8.85 -26.78 -13.37
N PRO A 126 -10.09 -26.25 -13.29
CA PRO A 126 -11.03 -26.50 -12.19
C PRO A 126 -11.26 -27.98 -11.82
N SER A 127 -10.95 -28.92 -12.71
CA SER A 127 -11.03 -30.37 -12.51
C SER A 127 -9.76 -31.03 -11.96
N ALA A 128 -8.67 -30.27 -11.76
CA ALA A 128 -7.38 -30.78 -11.30
C ALA A 128 -7.04 -30.21 -9.90
N PRO A 129 -6.99 -31.05 -8.85
CA PRO A 129 -6.80 -30.61 -7.46
C PRO A 129 -5.37 -30.16 -7.13
N LYS A 130 -4.52 -29.91 -8.12
CA LYS A 130 -3.09 -29.64 -7.92
C LYS A 130 -2.71 -28.35 -8.59
N SER A 131 -1.97 -27.51 -7.90
CA SER A 131 -1.38 -26.32 -8.48
C SER A 131 0.14 -26.44 -8.52
N ASN A 132 0.79 -25.83 -9.50
CA ASN A 132 2.26 -25.74 -9.46
C ASN A 132 2.65 -24.30 -9.22
N SER A 133 3.60 -24.11 -8.31
CA SER A 133 4.26 -22.83 -8.10
C SER A 133 5.67 -22.89 -8.66
N TYR A 134 6.02 -21.87 -9.42
CA TYR A 134 7.34 -21.72 -10.01
C TYR A 134 8.00 -20.51 -9.38
N TYR A 135 9.21 -20.71 -8.87
CA TYR A 135 10.07 -19.65 -8.38
C TYR A 135 11.12 -19.34 -9.45
N PHE A 136 11.26 -18.05 -9.77
CA PHE A 136 12.26 -17.54 -10.69
C PHE A 136 13.13 -16.50 -9.98
N GLU A 137 14.43 -16.78 -9.93
CA GLU A 137 15.43 -15.82 -9.44
C GLU A 137 15.74 -14.77 -10.51
N LYS A 138 15.99 -13.52 -10.09
CA LYS A 138 16.30 -12.42 -11.00
C LYS A 138 17.64 -12.67 -11.71
N GLY A 139 17.62 -12.63 -13.05
CA GLY A 139 18.83 -12.54 -13.88
C GLY A 139 19.38 -13.85 -14.44
N ASP A 140 19.01 -15.02 -13.91
CA ASP A 140 19.75 -16.26 -14.21
C ASP A 140 18.97 -17.34 -14.98
N ASN A 141 17.71 -17.11 -15.39
CA ASN A 141 16.85 -18.14 -15.99
C ASN A 141 16.77 -19.45 -15.16
N LYS A 142 17.23 -19.46 -13.90
CA LYS A 142 17.16 -20.60 -13.00
C LYS A 142 15.74 -20.72 -12.48
N VAL A 143 15.17 -21.90 -12.75
CA VAL A 143 13.81 -22.25 -12.33
C VAL A 143 13.93 -23.24 -11.18
N THR A 144 13.55 -22.81 -9.99
CA THR A 144 13.30 -23.75 -8.89
C THR A 144 11.81 -24.09 -8.90
N ILE A 145 11.49 -25.34 -9.24
CA ILE A 145 10.12 -25.83 -9.25
C ILE A 145 9.77 -26.24 -7.82
N LEU A 146 8.75 -25.61 -7.24
CA LEU A 146 8.25 -25.97 -5.92
C LEU A 146 6.78 -26.37 -6.05
N THR A 147 6.55 -27.69 -6.00
CA THR A 147 5.21 -28.25 -6.14
C THR A 147 4.54 -28.29 -4.76
N SER A 148 3.59 -27.38 -4.52
CA SER A 148 2.60 -27.61 -3.46
C SER A 148 1.50 -28.52 -4.00
N LYS A 149 1.03 -29.47 -3.19
CA LYS A 149 -0.06 -30.39 -3.58
C LYS A 149 -1.46 -29.80 -3.35
N GLN A 150 -1.56 -28.54 -2.93
CA GLN A 150 -2.82 -27.90 -2.53
C GLN A 150 -3.05 -26.56 -3.26
N ASN A 151 -4.27 -26.03 -3.17
CA ASN A 151 -4.64 -24.80 -3.83
C ASN A 151 -4.23 -23.60 -2.97
N ILE A 152 -3.22 -22.87 -3.44
CA ILE A 152 -2.72 -21.66 -2.77
C ILE A 152 -3.73 -20.53 -3.01
N HIS A 153 -4.24 -19.94 -1.92
CA HIS A 153 -5.40 -19.06 -2.04
C HIS A 153 -5.29 -17.66 -1.43
N TYR A 154 -4.43 -17.37 -0.45
CA TYR A 154 -4.67 -16.15 0.34
C TYR A 154 -3.56 -15.10 0.36
N ASN A 155 -2.27 -15.43 0.45
CA ASN A 155 -1.21 -14.40 0.48
C ASN A 155 0.13 -14.94 0.00
N VAL A 156 0.96 -14.05 -0.55
CA VAL A 156 2.39 -14.28 -0.71
C VAL A 156 3.12 -13.09 -0.08
N ASN A 157 3.85 -13.33 1.00
CA ASN A 157 4.68 -12.31 1.65
C ASN A 157 6.14 -12.76 1.62
N MET A 158 7.06 -11.84 1.28
CA MET A 158 8.49 -12.11 1.39
C MET A 158 9.04 -11.67 2.76
N TYR A 159 9.82 -12.52 3.41
CA TYR A 159 10.57 -12.15 4.62
C TYR A 159 12.07 -12.43 4.42
N ALA A 160 12.87 -11.37 4.31
CA ALA A 160 14.27 -11.46 3.88
C ALA A 160 14.43 -12.18 2.51
N ASP A 161 15.66 -12.38 2.04
CA ASP A 161 15.94 -12.92 0.70
C ASP A 161 15.51 -14.38 0.48
N SER A 162 14.89 -15.00 1.48
CA SER A 162 14.73 -16.46 1.53
C SER A 162 13.42 -16.96 2.14
N LEU A 163 12.34 -16.19 2.13
CA LEU A 163 11.07 -16.68 2.70
C LEU A 163 9.87 -16.23 1.88
N PHE A 164 9.05 -17.16 1.41
CA PHE A 164 7.72 -16.85 0.89
C PHE A 164 6.67 -17.57 1.69
N LEU A 165 5.75 -16.82 2.28
CA LEU A 165 4.63 -17.37 3.05
C LEU A 165 3.40 -17.45 2.16
N LEU A 166 2.94 -18.66 1.88
CA LEU A 166 1.71 -18.99 1.18
C LEU A 166 0.66 -19.33 2.23
N THR A 167 -0.27 -18.43 2.53
CA THR A 167 -1.36 -18.76 3.46
C THR A 167 -2.51 -19.43 2.70
N GLU A 168 -2.91 -20.61 3.15
CA GLU A 168 -4.20 -21.26 2.89
C GLU A 168 -5.17 -21.01 4.05
N SER A 169 -6.45 -21.38 3.92
CA SER A 169 -7.45 -21.12 4.96
C SER A 169 -7.19 -21.85 6.28
N LYS A 170 -6.24 -22.81 6.27
CA LYS A 170 -5.87 -23.67 7.40
C LYS A 170 -4.37 -23.94 7.54
N GLU A 171 -3.54 -23.51 6.59
CA GLU A 171 -2.09 -23.75 6.63
C GLU A 171 -1.31 -22.52 6.14
N ILE A 172 -0.07 -22.39 6.59
CA ILE A 172 0.94 -21.54 5.99
C ILE A 172 1.99 -22.47 5.38
N SER A 173 2.20 -22.39 4.08
CA SER A 173 3.40 -22.95 3.46
C SER A 173 4.48 -21.90 3.44
N MET A 174 5.71 -22.32 3.70
CA MET A 174 6.86 -21.46 3.68
C MET A 174 7.95 -22.02 2.77
N ILE A 175 8.41 -21.18 1.85
CA ILE A 175 9.43 -21.50 0.86
C ILE A 175 10.71 -20.77 1.21
N SER A 176 11.82 -21.49 1.34
CA SER A 176 13.16 -20.93 1.38
C SER A 176 13.93 -21.22 0.10
N PRO A 177 13.88 -20.32 -0.91
CA PRO A 177 14.46 -20.55 -2.23
C PRO A 177 15.96 -20.84 -2.19
N ASN A 178 16.72 -20.10 -1.37
CA ASN A 178 18.18 -20.27 -1.24
C ASN A 178 18.58 -21.64 -0.68
N LYS A 179 17.66 -22.32 0.02
CA LYS A 179 17.88 -23.65 0.62
C LYS A 179 17.13 -24.77 -0.11
N GLY A 180 16.22 -24.43 -1.03
CA GLY A 180 15.29 -25.40 -1.63
C GLY A 180 14.34 -26.06 -0.62
N GLU A 181 14.14 -25.44 0.55
CA GLU A 181 13.31 -26.00 1.63
C GLU A 181 11.86 -25.51 1.50
N LEU A 182 10.91 -26.43 1.70
CA LEU A 182 9.47 -26.17 1.80
C LEU A 182 8.97 -26.83 3.08
N TRP A 183 8.28 -26.07 3.93
CA TRP A 183 7.52 -26.63 5.05
C TRP A 183 6.13 -26.01 5.15
N ASN A 184 5.21 -26.73 5.79
CA ASN A 184 3.85 -26.27 6.05
C ASN A 184 3.59 -26.21 7.55
N TYR A 185 2.83 -25.23 8.00
CA TYR A 185 2.41 -25.07 9.39
C TYR A 185 0.90 -24.85 9.47
N PRO A 186 0.15 -25.64 10.26
CA PRO A 186 -1.29 -25.47 10.41
C PRO A 186 -1.65 -24.22 11.22
N ILE A 187 -2.54 -23.37 10.70
CA ILE A 187 -2.87 -22.06 11.29
C ILE A 187 -4.29 -21.91 11.81
N GLY A 188 -5.12 -22.95 11.82
CA GLY A 188 -6.52 -22.83 12.28
C GLY A 188 -7.40 -22.05 11.30
N GLU A 189 -8.56 -21.52 11.74
CA GLU A 189 -9.53 -20.86 10.85
C GLU A 189 -9.14 -19.41 10.53
N THR A 190 -9.00 -19.06 9.24
CA THR A 190 -8.76 -17.67 8.76
C THR A 190 -9.93 -17.04 8.00
N THR A 191 -11.04 -17.76 7.88
CA THR A 191 -12.28 -17.30 7.24
C THR A 191 -13.48 -17.54 8.15
N THR A 192 -14.60 -16.88 7.85
CA THR A 192 -15.89 -17.19 8.51
C THR A 192 -17.02 -17.16 7.51
N LYS A 193 -18.07 -17.94 7.74
CA LYS A 193 -19.29 -17.92 6.93
C LYS A 193 -20.38 -17.19 7.67
N ILE A 194 -21.13 -16.35 6.96
CA ILE A 194 -22.35 -15.71 7.45
C ILE A 194 -23.52 -16.09 6.54
N GLU A 195 -24.70 -16.27 7.13
CA GLU A 195 -25.92 -16.50 6.36
C GLU A 195 -26.33 -15.22 5.64
N ASN A 196 -26.69 -15.34 4.35
CA ASN A 196 -27.04 -14.20 3.49
C ASN A 196 -28.26 -13.39 4.00
N LYS A 197 -29.04 -13.91 4.95
CA LYS A 197 -30.20 -13.24 5.58
C LYS A 197 -29.83 -12.33 6.76
N ASN A 198 -28.68 -12.55 7.40
CA ASN A 198 -28.15 -11.70 8.48
C ASN A 198 -27.29 -10.55 7.92
N TYR A 199 -27.29 -10.40 6.60
CA TYR A 199 -26.53 -9.41 5.86
C TYR A 199 -27.31 -8.10 5.78
N ASP A 200 -26.84 -7.06 6.47
CA ASP A 200 -27.42 -5.72 6.41
C ASP A 200 -26.53 -4.77 5.58
N PRO A 201 -26.94 -4.43 4.35
CA PRO A 201 -26.14 -3.60 3.46
C PRO A 201 -25.90 -2.17 3.97
N LYS A 202 -26.54 -1.73 5.07
CA LYS A 202 -26.28 -0.41 5.67
C LYS A 202 -24.89 -0.30 6.32
N TYR A 203 -24.27 -1.41 6.70
CA TYR A 203 -22.94 -1.46 7.31
C TYR A 203 -21.81 -1.65 6.29
N ARG A 204 -22.16 -1.79 5.00
CA ARG A 204 -21.19 -1.95 3.91
C ARG A 204 -20.52 -0.62 3.59
N ILE A 205 -19.21 -0.55 3.81
CA ILE A 205 -18.37 0.54 3.31
C ILE A 205 -17.83 0.12 1.94
N LYS A 206 -18.21 0.84 0.88
CA LYS A 206 -17.79 0.50 -0.48
C LYS A 206 -16.33 0.90 -0.69
N SER A 207 -15.60 0.11 -1.47
CA SER A 207 -14.20 0.38 -1.81
C SER A 207 -13.96 1.77 -2.43
N ASN A 208 -14.92 2.30 -3.18
CA ASN A 208 -14.84 3.65 -3.75
C ASN A 208 -14.90 4.76 -2.68
N ASP A 209 -15.62 4.54 -1.58
CA ASP A 209 -15.61 5.48 -0.46
C ASP A 209 -14.22 5.47 0.17
N ILE A 210 -13.63 4.28 0.35
CA ILE A 210 -12.29 4.12 0.93
C ILE A 210 -11.16 4.64 0.03
N LYS A 211 -11.27 4.48 -1.30
CA LYS A 211 -10.32 5.07 -2.27
C LYS A 211 -10.26 6.60 -2.18
N ARG A 212 -11.34 7.28 -1.79
CA ARG A 212 -11.37 8.73 -1.56
C ARG A 212 -10.65 9.16 -0.27
N SER A 213 -10.45 8.26 0.69
CA SER A 213 -9.69 8.52 1.92
C SER A 213 -8.18 8.42 1.75
N LEU A 214 -7.74 7.67 0.74
CA LEU A 214 -6.33 7.29 0.55
C LEU A 214 -5.50 8.32 -0.22
N ILE A 215 -6.13 9.33 -0.84
CA ILE A 215 -5.48 10.31 -1.73
C ILE A 215 -4.37 11.11 -1.01
N PHE A 216 -4.39 11.21 0.33
CA PHE A 216 -3.38 11.93 1.12
C PHE A 216 -2.35 11.07 1.86
N THR A 217 -2.43 9.75 1.75
CA THR A 217 -1.51 8.87 2.49
C THR A 217 -0.25 8.48 1.72
N GLY A 218 -0.12 8.86 0.43
CA GLY A 218 1.01 8.46 -0.42
C GLY A 218 1.20 6.93 -0.54
N VAL A 219 0.20 6.17 -0.09
CA VAL A 219 0.24 4.73 0.08
C VAL A 219 -1.13 4.25 -0.38
N GLY A 220 -1.20 3.79 -1.63
CA GLY A 220 -2.39 3.15 -2.20
C GLY A 220 -2.66 1.80 -1.54
N THR A 221 -2.95 1.79 -0.24
CA THR A 221 -3.19 0.55 0.49
C THR A 221 -4.35 0.71 1.45
N LEU A 222 -5.48 0.15 1.03
CA LEU A 222 -6.34 -0.55 1.96
C LEU A 222 -5.53 -1.71 2.56
N LEU A 223 -4.87 -1.46 3.69
CA LEU A 223 -4.13 -2.44 4.52
C LEU A 223 -2.90 -3.17 3.91
N ALA A 224 -2.60 -3.05 2.62
CA ALA A 224 -1.38 -3.59 2.00
C ALA A 224 -0.07 -2.85 2.34
N GLY A 225 -0.13 -1.66 2.94
CA GLY A 225 1.01 -0.74 3.05
C GLY A 225 1.36 -0.35 4.47
N LEU A 226 0.61 -0.83 5.46
CA LEU A 226 1.02 -0.74 6.86
C LEU A 226 1.84 -1.94 7.32
N THR A 227 1.96 -2.97 6.47
CA THR A 227 2.76 -4.17 6.73
C THR A 227 3.46 -4.59 5.44
N GLY A 228 4.56 -3.91 5.10
CA GLY A 228 5.50 -4.25 4.02
C GLY A 228 5.01 -5.20 2.91
N GLY A 229 4.56 -4.64 1.78
CA GLY A 229 4.76 -5.24 0.46
C GLY A 229 4.02 -6.53 0.09
N GLY A 230 2.86 -6.83 0.68
CA GLY A 230 2.01 -7.96 0.25
C GLY A 230 0.92 -7.54 -0.76
N TYR A 231 0.83 -8.23 -1.91
CA TYR A 231 -0.31 -8.12 -2.83
C TYR A 231 -1.46 -9.04 -2.37
N PHE A 232 -2.64 -8.48 -2.09
CA PHE A 232 -3.83 -9.26 -1.74
C PHE A 232 -4.64 -9.65 -2.99
N LEU A 233 -4.82 -10.95 -3.21
CA LEU A 233 -5.78 -11.47 -4.19
C LEU A 233 -7.09 -11.80 -3.45
N ILE A 234 -8.15 -11.03 -3.73
CA ILE A 234 -9.47 -11.25 -3.16
C ILE A 234 -10.31 -12.04 -4.18
N LEU A 235 -10.63 -13.31 -3.88
CA LEU A 235 -11.54 -14.14 -4.68
C LEU A 235 -12.79 -14.52 -3.88
N PHE A 236 -13.93 -14.50 -4.55
CA PHE A 236 -15.24 -14.85 -4.01
C PHE A 236 -15.58 -16.32 -4.26
N TYR A 237 -16.18 -16.98 -3.26
CA TYR A 237 -16.93 -18.21 -3.46
C TYR A 237 -18.26 -18.12 -2.71
N THR A 238 -19.36 -18.06 -3.45
CA THR A 238 -20.71 -18.29 -2.93
C THR A 238 -20.98 -19.78 -3.04
N ILE A 239 -21.14 -20.44 -1.90
CA ILE A 239 -21.61 -21.82 -1.83
C ILE A 239 -22.78 -21.82 -0.85
N ASP A 240 -23.94 -22.27 -1.31
CA ASP A 240 -25.13 -22.56 -0.49
C ASP A 240 -25.64 -21.41 0.41
N ASN A 241 -26.10 -20.28 -0.17
CA ASN A 241 -26.69 -19.15 0.57
C ASN A 241 -25.85 -18.61 1.76
N THR A 242 -24.56 -18.92 1.79
CA THR A 242 -23.61 -18.37 2.75
C THR A 242 -22.59 -17.52 2.02
N VAL A 243 -22.19 -16.44 2.67
CA VAL A 243 -21.14 -15.55 2.21
C VAL A 243 -19.91 -15.82 3.06
N THR A 244 -18.77 -16.06 2.41
CA THR A 244 -17.49 -16.25 3.10
C THR A 244 -16.82 -14.90 3.28
N LEU A 245 -16.58 -14.53 4.54
CA LEU A 245 -15.74 -13.41 4.94
C LEU A 245 -14.28 -13.88 4.98
N ASN A 246 -13.42 -13.11 4.31
CA ASN A 246 -12.00 -13.39 4.15
C ASN A 246 -11.16 -12.53 5.11
N GLN A 247 -9.88 -12.90 5.26
CA GLN A 247 -8.88 -12.17 6.06
C GLN A 247 -9.27 -11.97 7.53
N ALA A 248 -9.94 -12.96 8.13
CA ALA A 248 -10.15 -12.99 9.58
C ALA A 248 -8.87 -13.51 10.28
N CYS A 249 -7.75 -12.86 10.00
CA CYS A 249 -6.42 -13.20 10.51
C CYS A 249 -5.58 -11.92 10.63
N SER A 250 -4.38 -12.04 11.19
CA SER A 250 -3.44 -10.92 11.26
C SER A 250 -2.49 -10.86 10.06
N ASN A 251 -1.76 -9.75 9.95
CA ASN A 251 -0.46 -9.75 9.29
C ASN A 251 0.51 -10.74 9.96
N ILE A 252 1.54 -11.13 9.23
CA ILE A 252 2.65 -11.90 9.80
C ILE A 252 3.76 -10.92 10.17
N LEU A 253 4.17 -10.94 11.44
CA LEU A 253 5.18 -10.07 12.03
C LEU A 253 6.48 -10.86 12.27
N PRO A 254 7.54 -10.60 11.49
CA PRO A 254 8.84 -11.22 11.67
C PRO A 254 9.65 -10.49 12.75
N GLU A 255 10.39 -11.22 13.58
CA GLU A 255 11.39 -10.65 14.48
C GLU A 255 12.52 -11.66 14.70
N ASN A 256 13.72 -11.37 14.17
CA ASN A 256 14.86 -12.30 14.19
C ASN A 256 14.50 -13.66 13.56
N ASP A 257 14.63 -14.75 14.33
CA ASP A 257 14.32 -16.13 13.93
C ASP A 257 12.83 -16.50 14.14
N LEU A 258 11.99 -15.55 14.59
CA LEU A 258 10.61 -15.79 14.98
C LEU A 258 9.62 -15.16 14.01
N LEU A 259 8.49 -15.82 13.84
CA LEU A 259 7.31 -15.36 13.11
C LEU A 259 6.12 -15.35 14.06
N TYR A 260 5.45 -14.20 14.15
CA TYR A 260 4.21 -14.02 14.90
C TYR A 260 3.04 -13.81 13.93
N PHE A 261 1.92 -14.49 14.15
CA PHE A 261 0.69 -14.32 13.38
C PHE A 261 -0.51 -14.85 14.15
N ALA A 262 -1.71 -14.40 13.80
CA ALA A 262 -2.96 -14.82 14.41
C ALA A 262 -3.97 -15.28 13.36
N SER A 263 -4.67 -16.36 13.69
CA SER A 263 -5.94 -16.76 13.08
C SER A 263 -7.11 -16.30 13.95
N ARG A 264 -8.33 -16.75 13.64
CA ARG A 264 -9.49 -16.48 14.49
C ARG A 264 -9.41 -17.18 15.84
N ASP A 265 -8.80 -18.36 15.88
CA ASP A 265 -8.81 -19.26 17.03
C ASP A 265 -7.47 -19.32 17.76
N SER A 266 -6.42 -18.71 17.24
CA SER A 266 -5.09 -18.80 17.83
C SER A 266 -4.14 -17.67 17.45
N LEU A 267 -3.32 -17.24 18.41
CA LEU A 267 -2.11 -16.44 18.21
C LEU A 267 -0.90 -17.36 18.27
N PHE A 268 -0.06 -17.31 17.25
CA PHE A 268 1.07 -18.21 17.05
C PHE A 268 2.40 -17.47 17.17
N CYS A 269 3.39 -18.17 17.71
CA CYS A 269 4.80 -17.88 17.52
C CYS A 269 5.52 -19.14 17.09
N ILE A 270 6.16 -19.07 15.92
CA ILE A 270 6.95 -20.16 15.36
C ILE A 270 8.33 -19.66 14.97
N ARG A 271 9.28 -20.57 14.82
CA ARG A 271 10.57 -20.28 14.20
C ARG A 271 10.44 -20.25 12.68
N ASN A 272 11.37 -19.59 12.01
CA ASN A 272 11.44 -19.56 10.53
C ASN A 272 11.67 -20.96 9.90
N ASN A 273 11.99 -21.98 10.70
CA ASN A 273 12.09 -23.38 10.26
C ASN A 273 10.80 -24.19 10.52
N GLY A 274 9.72 -23.53 10.91
CA GLY A 274 8.40 -24.14 11.11
C GLY A 274 8.20 -24.73 12.51
N ASN A 275 9.22 -24.73 13.36
CA ASN A 275 9.09 -25.25 14.72
C ASN A 275 8.24 -24.31 15.58
N LYS A 276 7.19 -24.86 16.21
CA LYS A 276 6.35 -24.13 17.16
C LYS A 276 7.17 -23.69 18.37
N LYS A 277 7.06 -22.40 18.73
CA LYS A 277 7.54 -21.88 20.02
C LYS A 277 6.41 -21.86 21.04
N TRP A 278 5.27 -21.27 20.68
CA TRP A 278 4.06 -21.27 21.51
C TRP A 278 2.80 -20.96 20.69
N THR A 279 1.64 -21.23 21.28
CA THR A 279 0.33 -20.87 20.74
C THR A 279 -0.59 -20.48 21.89
N VAL A 280 -1.37 -19.42 21.71
CA VAL A 280 -2.40 -18.97 22.66
C VAL A 280 -3.74 -19.06 21.97
N ALA A 281 -4.75 -19.64 22.63
CA ALA A 281 -6.09 -19.72 22.10
C ALA A 281 -6.77 -18.34 22.06
N LEU A 282 -7.52 -18.09 21.00
CA LEU A 282 -8.33 -16.89 20.82
C LEU A 282 -9.81 -17.28 20.72
N ASP A 283 -10.70 -16.35 21.07
CA ASP A 283 -12.13 -16.55 20.88
C ASP A 283 -12.49 -16.28 19.42
N LYS A 284 -12.72 -17.37 18.68
CA LYS A 284 -13.11 -17.31 17.27
C LYS A 284 -14.42 -16.55 17.02
N GLN A 285 -15.31 -16.41 18.01
CA GLN A 285 -16.58 -15.69 17.82
C GLN A 285 -16.38 -14.19 17.69
N ILE A 286 -15.33 -13.64 18.30
CA ILE A 286 -15.07 -12.18 18.32
C ILE A 286 -13.82 -11.76 17.53
N THR A 287 -12.92 -12.71 17.25
CA THR A 287 -11.65 -12.45 16.56
C THR A 287 -11.83 -12.42 15.04
N THR A 288 -11.28 -11.38 14.42
CA THR A 288 -11.47 -10.98 13.03
C THR A 288 -10.14 -10.51 12.43
N SER A 289 -10.17 -9.62 11.42
CA SER A 289 -8.95 -8.97 10.92
C SER A 289 -8.21 -8.31 12.08
N SER A 290 -6.90 -8.50 12.13
CA SER A 290 -6.07 -8.00 13.22
C SER A 290 -4.72 -7.50 12.73
N ASN A 291 -4.05 -6.69 13.54
CA ASN A 291 -2.69 -6.24 13.30
C ASN A 291 -1.79 -6.60 14.48
N LEU A 292 -0.62 -7.14 14.17
CA LEU A 292 0.46 -7.44 15.08
C LEU A 292 1.60 -6.45 14.88
N PHE A 293 2.08 -5.90 15.98
CA PHE A 293 3.27 -5.05 16.03
C PHE A 293 3.98 -5.20 17.37
N THR A 294 5.20 -4.65 17.46
CA THR A 294 5.97 -4.65 18.71
C THR A 294 6.18 -3.23 19.22
N VAL A 295 6.20 -3.11 20.56
CA VAL A 295 6.61 -1.91 21.28
C VAL A 295 7.50 -2.40 22.42
N ASP A 296 8.77 -2.00 22.38
CA ASP A 296 9.82 -2.51 23.28
C ASP A 296 9.85 -4.05 23.35
N ASN A 297 9.54 -4.62 24.53
CA ASN A 297 9.51 -6.05 24.79
C ASN A 297 8.12 -6.69 24.65
N ASN A 298 7.12 -5.93 24.22
CA ASN A 298 5.75 -6.39 24.08
C ASN A 298 5.39 -6.67 22.62
N LEU A 299 4.67 -7.77 22.41
CA LEU A 299 3.92 -8.06 21.19
C LEU A 299 2.48 -7.62 21.45
N ILE A 300 1.95 -6.83 20.51
CA ILE A 300 0.61 -6.27 20.62
C ILE A 300 -0.21 -6.77 19.44
N MET A 301 -1.39 -7.30 19.75
CA MET A 301 -2.40 -7.67 18.77
C MET A 301 -3.60 -6.75 18.90
N LEU A 302 -3.89 -6.02 17.82
CA LEU A 302 -5.05 -5.16 17.69
C LEU A 302 -6.09 -5.86 16.81
N ASN A 303 -7.16 -6.39 17.42
CA ASN A 303 -8.29 -6.95 16.67
C ASN A 303 -9.23 -5.81 16.26
N LEU A 304 -9.54 -5.70 14.97
CA LEU A 304 -10.21 -4.51 14.41
C LEU A 304 -11.73 -4.54 14.51
N GLY A 305 -12.32 -5.70 14.81
CA GLY A 305 -13.77 -5.90 14.92
C GLY A 305 -14.49 -6.14 13.58
N PHE A 306 -13.77 -6.26 12.46
CA PHE A 306 -14.34 -6.47 11.13
C PHE A 306 -13.54 -7.47 10.27
N SER A 307 -14.17 -8.00 9.24
CA SER A 307 -13.57 -8.85 8.21
C SER A 307 -13.93 -8.36 6.81
N PHE A 308 -13.27 -8.89 5.78
CA PHE A 308 -13.50 -8.46 4.41
C PHE A 308 -14.56 -9.30 3.70
N LEU A 309 -15.49 -8.62 3.04
CA LEU A 309 -16.38 -9.19 2.03
C LEU A 309 -16.04 -8.59 0.67
N GLY A 310 -15.19 -9.27 -0.09
CA GLY A 310 -14.64 -8.69 -1.30
C GLY A 310 -13.79 -7.47 -0.95
N GLU A 311 -14.05 -6.34 -1.61
CA GLU A 311 -13.42 -5.05 -1.30
C GLU A 311 -14.14 -4.26 -0.19
N ASN A 312 -15.17 -4.83 0.44
CA ASN A 312 -15.95 -4.16 1.49
C ASN A 312 -15.53 -4.65 2.88
N ILE A 313 -15.76 -3.79 3.86
CA ILE A 313 -15.58 -4.09 5.29
C ILE A 313 -16.93 -4.49 5.88
N GLU A 314 -16.96 -5.59 6.62
CA GLU A 314 -18.14 -6.10 7.33
C GLU A 314 -17.85 -6.23 8.83
N PRO A 315 -18.56 -5.49 9.69
CA PRO A 315 -18.48 -5.66 11.15
C PRO A 315 -18.98 -7.05 11.54
N ASN A 316 -18.11 -7.88 12.12
CA ASN A 316 -18.43 -9.28 12.41
C ASN A 316 -17.67 -9.85 13.63
N GLY A 317 -17.16 -8.98 14.49
CA GLY A 317 -16.45 -9.35 15.72
C GLY A 317 -16.51 -8.22 16.74
N LYS A 318 -15.58 -8.23 17.70
CA LYS A 318 -15.44 -7.15 18.69
C LYS A 318 -14.02 -6.63 18.69
N PRO A 319 -13.80 -5.31 18.61
CA PRO A 319 -12.46 -4.77 18.69
C PRO A 319 -11.89 -4.99 20.09
N TYR A 320 -10.63 -5.42 20.17
CA TYR A 320 -9.92 -5.63 21.42
C TYR A 320 -8.41 -5.59 21.19
N ILE A 321 -7.66 -5.48 22.28
CA ILE A 321 -6.20 -5.49 22.26
C ILE A 321 -5.70 -6.60 23.15
N ILE A 322 -4.72 -7.37 22.68
CA ILE A 322 -3.91 -8.26 23.52
C ILE A 322 -2.50 -7.71 23.58
N ILE A 323 -1.98 -7.56 24.80
CA ILE A 323 -0.58 -7.21 25.07
C ILE A 323 0.07 -8.43 25.72
N THR A 324 1.14 -8.95 25.09
CA THR A 324 1.89 -10.10 25.59
C THR A 324 3.38 -9.78 25.61
N ASN A 325 4.07 -10.25 26.65
CA ASN A 325 5.51 -10.07 26.75
C ASN A 325 6.24 -11.14 25.92
N LYS A 326 7.17 -10.69 25.07
CA LYS A 326 7.89 -11.56 24.12
C LYS A 326 8.78 -12.62 24.78
N LYS A 327 9.22 -12.42 26.03
CA LYS A 327 10.14 -13.33 26.76
C LYS A 327 9.42 -14.49 27.43
N ASN A 328 8.35 -14.22 28.18
CA ASN A 328 7.68 -15.19 29.04
C ASN A 328 6.32 -15.66 28.50
N CYS A 329 5.85 -15.09 27.39
CA CYS A 329 4.83 -15.68 26.50
C CYS A 329 3.48 -15.99 27.17
N LEU A 330 3.14 -15.27 28.24
CA LEU A 330 1.83 -15.32 28.88
C LEU A 330 1.06 -14.04 28.51
N PRO A 331 -0.20 -14.13 28.06
CA PRO A 331 -1.01 -12.94 27.77
C PRO A 331 -1.13 -12.13 29.06
N PHE A 332 -0.73 -10.86 29.02
CA PHE A 332 -0.62 -10.06 30.23
C PHE A 332 -1.82 -9.11 30.40
N HIS A 333 -2.37 -8.56 29.32
CA HIS A 333 -3.58 -7.74 29.37
C HIS A 333 -4.43 -7.90 28.11
N LYS A 334 -5.75 -8.07 28.30
CA LYS A 334 -6.76 -7.92 27.24
C LYS A 334 -7.57 -6.65 27.52
N ILE A 335 -7.59 -5.74 26.58
CA ILE A 335 -8.40 -4.51 26.66
C ILE A 335 -9.55 -4.70 25.67
N ASP A 336 -10.75 -4.91 26.20
CA ASP A 336 -11.96 -4.98 25.40
C ASP A 336 -12.43 -3.56 25.05
N LEU A 337 -12.76 -3.32 23.78
CA LEU A 337 -13.37 -2.08 23.33
C LEU A 337 -14.90 -2.29 23.18
N GLU A 338 -15.63 -1.19 23.02
CA GLU A 338 -17.10 -1.21 22.94
C GLU A 338 -17.61 -2.14 21.82
N SER A 339 -18.63 -2.93 22.12
CA SER A 339 -19.31 -3.79 21.15
C SER A 339 -19.95 -2.97 20.01
N GLU A 340 -20.04 -3.55 18.82
CA GLU A 340 -20.62 -2.91 17.61
C GLU A 340 -19.81 -1.73 17.05
N THR A 341 -18.57 -1.56 17.51
CA THR A 341 -17.63 -0.59 16.93
C THR A 341 -16.59 -1.30 16.06
N ILE A 342 -15.99 -0.55 15.13
CA ILE A 342 -14.82 -0.99 14.37
C ILE A 342 -13.67 0.00 14.59
N ILE A 343 -12.44 -0.52 14.58
CA ILE A 343 -11.25 0.34 14.54
C ILE A 343 -10.97 0.66 13.07
N SER A 344 -11.12 1.92 12.69
CA SER A 344 -10.90 2.38 11.31
C SER A 344 -9.42 2.62 11.02
N ASP A 345 -8.68 3.16 11.98
CA ASP A 345 -7.23 3.36 11.87
C ASP A 345 -6.57 3.50 13.26
N TYR A 346 -5.24 3.44 13.29
CA TYR A 346 -4.45 3.63 14.48
C TYR A 346 -3.06 4.20 14.18
N VAL A 347 -2.48 4.90 15.18
CA VAL A 347 -1.09 5.32 15.18
C VAL A 347 -0.47 5.11 16.55
N ILE A 348 0.81 4.74 16.54
CA ILE A 348 1.60 4.56 17.76
C ILE A 348 2.56 5.75 17.87
N LYS A 349 2.58 6.37 19.05
CA LYS A 349 3.50 7.47 19.38
C LYS A 349 4.13 7.16 20.74
N LYS A 350 5.38 6.71 20.75
CA LYS A 350 6.06 6.19 21.94
C LYS A 350 5.23 5.05 22.55
N ASN A 351 4.82 5.17 23.82
CA ASN A 351 4.07 4.14 24.54
C ASN A 351 2.54 4.33 24.48
N PHE A 352 2.07 5.24 23.62
CA PHE A 352 0.65 5.52 23.42
C PHE A 352 0.14 4.98 22.08
N LEU A 353 -0.98 4.27 22.13
CA LEU A 353 -1.73 3.79 20.98
C LEU A 353 -2.99 4.63 20.81
N TYR A 354 -3.02 5.43 19.74
CA TYR A 354 -4.18 6.21 19.37
C TYR A 354 -5.01 5.41 18.37
N LEU A 355 -6.28 5.19 18.70
CA LEU A 355 -7.24 4.45 17.91
C LEU A 355 -8.34 5.39 17.44
N LEU A 356 -8.70 5.26 16.17
CA LEU A 356 -9.90 5.85 15.63
C LEU A 356 -11.01 4.80 15.64
N VAL A 357 -12.00 5.01 16.50
CA VAL A 357 -13.14 4.09 16.69
C VAL A 357 -14.40 4.87 16.39
N ASN A 358 -15.07 4.54 15.28
CA ASN A 358 -16.16 5.33 14.72
C ASN A 358 -15.75 6.81 14.54
N ASN A 359 -16.23 7.69 15.42
CA ASN A 359 -15.98 9.14 15.43
C ASN A 359 -15.18 9.62 16.64
N ARG A 360 -14.55 8.68 17.34
CA ARG A 360 -13.87 8.93 18.60
C ARG A 360 -12.39 8.62 18.45
N LEU A 361 -11.56 9.52 18.94
CA LEU A 361 -10.16 9.26 19.18
C LEU A 361 -10.03 8.67 20.59
N LYS A 362 -9.62 7.41 20.67
CA LYS A 362 -9.24 6.79 21.95
C LYS A 362 -7.72 6.73 22.05
N CYS A 363 -7.16 7.04 23.20
CA CYS A 363 -5.73 6.85 23.48
C CYS A 363 -5.57 5.80 24.56
N ILE A 364 -4.69 4.85 24.32
CA ILE A 364 -4.37 3.77 25.23
C ILE A 364 -2.91 3.91 25.62
N ASP A 365 -2.68 4.00 26.92
CA ASP A 365 -1.36 3.86 27.50
C ASP A 365 -1.03 2.37 27.54
N MET A 366 -0.02 1.95 26.76
CA MET A 366 0.34 0.55 26.64
C MET A 366 1.11 0.03 27.86
N ASP A 367 1.72 0.90 28.67
CA ASP A 367 2.41 0.52 29.91
C ASP A 367 1.37 0.30 31.02
N LEU A 368 0.38 1.19 31.11
CA LEU A 368 -0.72 1.06 32.08
C LEU A 368 -1.82 0.09 31.63
N SER A 369 -1.83 -0.27 30.34
CA SER A 369 -2.88 -1.07 29.70
C SER A 369 -4.29 -0.49 29.92
N GLN A 370 -4.42 0.83 29.81
CA GLN A 370 -5.65 1.57 30.10
C GLN A 370 -5.96 2.62 29.03
N ILE A 371 -7.25 2.86 28.83
CA ILE A 371 -7.74 3.99 28.02
C ILE A 371 -7.58 5.26 28.84
N ILE A 372 -6.78 6.20 28.35
CA ILE A 372 -6.49 7.49 29.02
C ILE A 372 -7.14 8.68 28.31
N LEU A 373 -7.65 8.48 27.10
CA LEU A 373 -8.41 9.47 26.34
C LEU A 373 -9.55 8.78 25.62
N ASP A 374 -10.70 9.45 25.59
CA ASP A 374 -11.81 9.09 24.71
C ASP A 374 -12.59 10.35 24.30
N GLN A 375 -12.22 10.89 23.14
CA GLN A 375 -12.73 12.17 22.67
C GLN A 375 -13.53 12.01 21.38
N VAL A 376 -14.71 12.61 21.34
CA VAL A 376 -15.49 12.80 20.11
C VAL A 376 -14.78 13.83 19.24
N ILE A 377 -14.44 13.45 18.02
CA ILE A 377 -13.73 14.32 17.07
C ILE A 377 -14.73 15.22 16.33
N ASP A 378 -15.90 14.67 15.99
CA ASP A 378 -16.95 15.38 15.27
C ASP A 378 -18.33 14.76 15.63
N SER A 379 -19.41 15.52 15.40
CA SER A 379 -20.77 15.32 15.94
C SER A 379 -21.79 14.68 14.98
N ILE A 380 -21.46 14.49 13.70
CA ILE A 380 -22.39 14.00 12.67
C ILE A 380 -22.26 12.48 12.45
N ASN A 381 -23.25 11.68 12.86
CA ASN A 381 -23.32 10.21 12.68
C ASN A 381 -22.53 9.69 11.45
N PHE A 382 -21.40 9.05 11.75
CA PHE A 382 -20.27 8.90 10.84
C PHE A 382 -20.37 7.66 9.98
N LYS A 383 -20.05 7.80 8.69
CA LYS A 383 -19.72 6.67 7.82
C LYS A 383 -18.24 6.76 7.48
N PRO A 384 -17.45 5.68 7.65
CA PRO A 384 -16.10 5.62 7.13
C PRO A 384 -16.03 6.11 5.67
N PRO A 385 -14.93 6.77 5.29
CA PRO A 385 -13.59 6.56 5.84
C PRO A 385 -12.96 7.78 6.50
N PHE A 386 -12.68 7.64 7.79
CA PHE A 386 -11.67 8.45 8.46
C PHE A 386 -10.36 7.66 8.53
N SER A 387 -9.25 8.36 8.40
CA SER A 387 -7.91 7.79 8.51
C SER A 387 -7.01 8.76 9.27
N ILE A 388 -6.04 8.20 9.97
CA ILE A 388 -4.95 8.99 10.53
C ILE A 388 -3.95 9.19 9.41
N LEU A 389 -3.63 10.45 9.10
CA LEU A 389 -2.60 10.75 8.12
C LEU A 389 -1.24 10.41 8.74
N LYS A 390 -0.63 9.34 8.24
CA LYS A 390 0.61 8.81 8.79
C LYS A 390 1.81 9.53 8.20
N ASN A 391 2.75 9.85 9.08
CA ASN A 391 3.97 10.59 8.79
C ASN A 391 5.05 9.70 8.12
N SER A 392 4.67 8.81 7.20
CA SER A 392 5.65 8.01 6.44
C SER A 392 6.48 8.90 5.50
N ASN A 393 5.89 10.00 5.06
CA ASN A 393 6.55 11.13 4.41
C ASN A 393 6.28 12.39 5.24
N GLU A 394 7.23 13.32 5.28
CA GLU A 394 7.08 14.61 5.95
C GLU A 394 5.81 15.33 5.42
N LEU A 395 4.74 15.33 6.23
CA LEU A 395 3.50 16.02 5.93
C LEU A 395 3.65 17.51 6.24
N GLY A 396 3.21 18.34 5.32
CA GLY A 396 3.24 19.80 5.44
C GLY A 396 1.86 20.43 5.30
N ILE A 397 1.65 21.57 5.96
CA ILE A 397 0.46 22.40 5.79
C ILE A 397 0.81 23.60 4.92
N LEU A 398 0.09 23.76 3.80
CA LEU A 398 0.18 24.90 2.91
C LEU A 398 -0.46 26.12 3.56
N LEU A 399 0.36 27.14 3.83
CA LEU A 399 -0.10 28.39 4.42
C LEU A 399 -0.37 29.44 3.33
N LYS A 400 -1.28 30.38 3.63
CA LYS A 400 -1.70 31.45 2.70
C LYS A 400 -0.56 32.37 2.24
N ASN A 401 0.51 32.48 3.02
CA ASN A 401 1.72 33.23 2.73
C ASN A 401 2.71 32.49 1.80
N ASN A 402 2.28 31.40 1.14
CA ASN A 402 3.11 30.57 0.27
C ASN A 402 4.31 29.92 0.99
N THR A 403 4.12 29.52 2.24
CA THR A 403 5.08 28.68 2.98
C THR A 403 4.45 27.35 3.36
N ILE A 404 5.28 26.36 3.66
CA ILE A 404 4.83 25.05 4.15
C ILE A 404 5.30 24.85 5.60
N GLU A 405 4.36 24.60 6.51
CA GLU A 405 4.66 24.23 7.89
C GLU A 405 4.83 22.72 8.01
N ASN A 406 6.01 22.25 8.43
CA ASN A 406 6.43 20.83 8.34
C ASN A 406 6.76 20.21 9.72
N SER A 407 6.16 20.67 10.81
CA SER A 407 6.43 20.12 12.14
C SER A 407 5.16 19.62 12.80
N LEU A 408 4.82 18.35 12.54
CA LEU A 408 3.71 17.64 13.17
C LEU A 408 4.17 16.64 14.23
N ASN A 409 5.39 16.80 14.77
CA ASN A 409 6.00 15.80 15.65
C ASN A 409 5.16 15.47 16.90
N ASN A 410 4.46 16.47 17.44
CA ASN A 410 3.58 16.33 18.61
C ASN A 410 2.08 16.28 18.25
N ASN A 411 1.75 16.17 16.96
CA ASN A 411 0.36 16.23 16.51
C ASN A 411 -0.03 14.96 15.73
N ILE A 412 -1.33 14.75 15.61
CA ILE A 412 -1.95 13.78 14.72
C ILE A 412 -2.87 14.55 13.76
N LEU A 413 -2.73 14.31 12.47
CA LEU A 413 -3.71 14.76 11.48
C LEU A 413 -4.73 13.65 11.27
N ILE A 414 -6.00 13.97 11.46
CA ILE A 414 -7.11 13.04 11.31
C ILE A 414 -7.94 13.51 10.12
N GLN A 415 -7.99 12.70 9.07
CA GLN A 415 -8.81 13.00 7.91
C GLN A 415 -10.26 12.63 8.19
N GLY A 416 -11.15 13.60 8.03
CA GLY A 416 -12.59 13.37 7.98
C GLY A 416 -13.19 13.55 6.58
N ASP A 417 -14.52 13.56 6.55
CA ASP A 417 -15.29 13.60 5.30
C ASP A 417 -15.00 14.86 4.48
N SER A 418 -15.03 16.02 5.12
CA SER A 418 -14.83 17.33 4.48
C SER A 418 -13.56 18.07 4.92
N GLN A 419 -13.02 17.75 6.10
CA GLN A 419 -11.92 18.50 6.71
C GLN A 419 -10.85 17.57 7.29
N ILE A 420 -9.70 18.14 7.61
CA ILE A 420 -8.60 17.46 8.29
C ILE A 420 -8.39 18.14 9.65
N TYR A 421 -8.42 17.37 10.71
CA TYR A 421 -8.34 17.86 12.09
C TYR A 421 -6.90 17.72 12.60
N LEU A 422 -6.35 18.79 13.16
CA LEU A 422 -5.06 18.76 13.85
C LEU A 422 -5.30 18.52 15.34
N PHE A 423 -4.98 17.31 15.79
CA PHE A 423 -5.05 16.92 17.19
C PHE A 423 -3.67 17.08 17.85
N ASP A 424 -3.58 17.86 18.92
CA ASP A 424 -2.35 17.99 19.71
C ASP A 424 -2.28 16.95 20.81
N LEU A 425 -1.18 16.20 20.81
CA LEU A 425 -0.95 15.12 21.76
C LEU A 425 -0.59 15.66 23.16
N LYS A 426 -0.18 16.92 23.28
CA LYS A 426 0.15 17.52 24.58
C LYS A 426 -1.09 18.02 25.30
N SER A 427 -1.95 18.76 24.63
CA SER A 427 -3.20 19.27 25.21
C SER A 427 -4.34 18.26 25.18
N ASN A 428 -4.22 17.18 24.39
CA ASN A 428 -5.29 16.24 24.09
C ASN A 428 -6.54 16.94 23.54
N THR A 429 -6.35 17.88 22.62
CA THR A 429 -7.45 18.61 21.99
C THR A 429 -7.22 18.82 20.51
N ILE A 430 -8.30 19.02 19.76
CA ILE A 430 -8.22 19.55 18.40
C ILE A 430 -7.84 21.02 18.50
N ILE A 431 -6.72 21.40 17.88
CA ILE A 431 -6.25 22.79 17.87
C ILE A 431 -6.90 23.56 16.72
N THR A 432 -7.00 22.94 15.54
CA THR A 432 -7.48 23.60 14.32
C THR A 432 -7.95 22.57 13.28
N THR A 433 -8.63 23.04 12.24
CA THR A 433 -9.01 22.24 11.08
C THR A 433 -8.47 22.85 9.78
N TYR A 434 -8.25 22.00 8.80
CA TYR A 434 -7.73 22.33 7.47
C TYR A 434 -8.64 21.76 6.38
N GLN A 435 -8.61 22.38 5.21
CA GLN A 435 -9.19 21.77 4.03
C GLN A 435 -8.22 20.72 3.46
N LYS A 436 -8.73 19.81 2.64
CA LYS A 436 -7.92 18.76 2.03
C LYS A 436 -6.81 19.37 1.15
N GLU A 437 -7.14 20.44 0.45
CA GLU A 437 -6.24 21.16 -0.47
C GLU A 437 -5.07 21.84 0.24
N ASP A 438 -5.19 22.08 1.55
CA ASP A 438 -4.14 22.69 2.37
C ASP A 438 -3.07 21.67 2.77
N ILE A 439 -3.34 20.37 2.68
CA ILE A 439 -2.36 19.35 3.07
C ILE A 439 -1.43 19.04 1.91
N THR A 440 -0.16 18.90 2.25
CA THR A 440 0.91 18.58 1.31
C THR A 440 1.76 17.46 1.87
N GLN A 441 2.42 16.72 0.99
CA GLN A 441 3.32 15.62 1.35
C GLN A 441 4.65 15.85 0.66
N ARG A 442 5.76 15.83 1.40
CA ARG A 442 7.07 15.88 0.76
C ARG A 442 7.34 14.55 0.08
N VAL A 443 7.59 14.60 -1.22
CA VAL A 443 7.73 13.40 -2.05
C VAL A 443 9.17 13.12 -2.45
N THR A 444 9.97 14.16 -2.65
CA THR A 444 11.39 14.02 -2.96
C THR A 444 12.12 15.35 -2.75
N GLU A 445 13.44 15.29 -2.89
CA GLU A 445 14.33 16.44 -2.90
C GLU A 445 15.04 16.50 -4.24
N PHE A 446 15.21 17.71 -4.76
CA PHE A 446 15.98 17.96 -5.96
C PHE A 446 16.98 19.09 -5.70
N LYS A 447 18.26 18.73 -5.55
CA LYS A 447 19.34 19.68 -5.20
C LYS A 447 18.94 20.49 -3.95
N ASN A 448 18.89 21.82 -4.03
CA ASN A 448 18.53 22.69 -2.91
C ASN A 448 17.01 22.99 -2.81
N THR A 449 16.18 22.22 -3.50
CA THR A 449 14.71 22.36 -3.49
C THR A 449 14.04 21.12 -2.94
N LEU A 450 12.86 21.31 -2.34
CA LEU A 450 11.98 20.23 -1.93
C LEU A 450 10.79 20.17 -2.89
N ILE A 451 10.35 18.97 -3.23
CA ILE A 451 9.12 18.77 -3.99
C ILE A 451 8.06 18.19 -3.07
N TRP A 452 6.91 18.86 -3.10
CA TRP A 452 5.73 18.52 -2.35
C TRP A 452 4.59 18.20 -3.30
N GLU A 453 3.75 17.29 -2.89
CA GLU A 453 2.52 16.96 -3.59
C GLU A 453 1.33 17.46 -2.77
N SER A 454 0.39 18.16 -3.41
CA SER A 454 -0.92 18.51 -2.86
C SER A 454 -2.04 17.84 -3.67
N TYR A 455 -3.29 18.20 -3.39
CA TYR A 455 -4.43 17.69 -4.16
C TYR A 455 -4.29 17.98 -5.66
N ASP A 456 -4.03 19.25 -6.02
CA ASP A 456 -4.03 19.74 -7.40
C ASP A 456 -2.64 20.08 -7.96
N TYR A 457 -1.62 20.18 -7.11
CA TYR A 457 -0.33 20.74 -7.50
C TYR A 457 0.87 19.88 -7.07
N LEU A 458 1.92 19.95 -7.88
CA LEU A 458 3.29 19.72 -7.45
C LEU A 458 3.88 21.07 -7.06
N ILE A 459 4.30 21.19 -5.82
CA ILE A 459 4.80 22.43 -5.23
C ILE A 459 6.31 22.27 -5.05
N ILE A 460 7.09 23.18 -5.59
CA ILE A 460 8.55 23.21 -5.43
C ILE A 460 8.87 24.32 -4.44
N SER A 461 9.54 24.00 -3.34
CA SER A 461 9.96 24.95 -2.31
C SER A 461 11.47 24.98 -2.16
N ASP A 462 12.00 26.01 -1.49
CA ASP A 462 13.34 25.97 -0.93
C ASP A 462 13.41 25.09 0.32
N LYS A 463 14.60 24.99 0.93
CA LYS A 463 14.85 24.26 2.18
C LYS A 463 14.25 24.91 3.44
N LEU A 464 13.82 26.16 3.33
CA LEU A 464 13.11 26.89 4.39
C LEU A 464 11.59 26.81 4.19
N ASN A 465 11.12 25.97 3.26
CA ASN A 465 9.73 25.77 2.89
C ASN A 465 9.03 26.98 2.28
N ASN A 466 9.77 27.94 1.71
CA ASN A 466 9.18 28.99 0.88
C ASN A 466 8.89 28.43 -0.51
N ILE A 467 7.67 28.59 -0.99
CA ILE A 467 7.26 28.06 -2.28
C ILE A 467 7.86 28.90 -3.40
N LEU A 468 8.56 28.23 -4.31
CA LEU A 468 9.15 28.82 -5.51
C LEU A 468 8.17 28.72 -6.68
N VAL A 469 7.49 27.58 -6.82
CA VAL A 469 6.67 27.24 -7.99
C VAL A 469 5.51 26.32 -7.60
N LYS A 470 4.36 26.48 -8.27
CA LYS A 470 3.28 25.48 -8.31
C LYS A 470 3.09 25.01 -9.75
N LEU A 471 3.18 23.70 -9.97
CA LEU A 471 2.93 23.05 -11.26
C LEU A 471 1.67 22.20 -11.15
N LYS A 472 0.88 22.11 -12.23
CA LYS A 472 -0.31 21.26 -12.23
C LYS A 472 0.10 19.80 -12.01
N LYS A 473 -0.52 19.15 -11.02
CA LYS A 473 -0.29 17.74 -10.73
C LYS A 473 -0.80 16.85 -11.87
N GLY A 474 -0.02 15.82 -12.18
CA GLY A 474 -0.39 14.74 -13.08
C GLY A 474 -0.81 13.48 -12.33
N SER A 475 -1.06 12.39 -13.06
CA SER A 475 -1.35 11.08 -12.50
C SER A 475 -0.11 10.41 -11.89
N SER A 476 1.09 10.78 -12.34
CA SER A 476 2.37 10.35 -11.79
C SER A 476 3.51 11.25 -12.27
N TYR A 477 4.67 11.18 -11.63
CA TYR A 477 5.84 11.98 -12.00
C TYR A 477 7.14 11.34 -11.49
N PHE A 478 8.26 11.75 -12.07
CA PHE A 478 9.61 11.36 -11.66
C PHE A 478 10.63 12.41 -12.14
N ILE A 479 11.84 12.36 -11.61
CA ILE A 479 12.93 13.30 -11.95
C ILE A 479 14.10 12.51 -12.54
N VAL A 480 14.64 13.00 -13.66
CA VAL A 480 15.88 12.47 -14.25
C VAL A 480 16.78 13.63 -14.63
N GLY A 481 18.00 13.64 -14.09
CA GLY A 481 18.92 14.77 -14.27
C GLY A 481 18.29 16.07 -13.76
N GLN A 482 18.13 17.06 -14.64
CA GLN A 482 17.50 18.35 -14.31
C GLN A 482 16.03 18.47 -14.68
N TYR A 483 15.42 17.39 -15.18
CA TYR A 483 14.09 17.42 -15.75
C TYR A 483 13.08 16.73 -14.85
N LEU A 484 11.95 17.41 -14.62
CA LEU A 484 10.75 16.83 -14.04
C LEU A 484 9.85 16.32 -15.16
N TYR A 485 9.51 15.04 -15.09
CA TYR A 485 8.58 14.40 -16.00
C TYR A 485 7.26 14.16 -15.29
N VAL A 486 6.15 14.62 -15.88
CA VAL A 486 4.80 14.48 -15.32
C VAL A 486 3.91 13.78 -16.35
N PHE A 487 3.29 12.67 -15.95
CA PHE A 487 2.28 11.98 -16.74
C PHE A 487 0.92 12.62 -16.55
N TYR A 488 0.28 12.94 -17.66
CA TYR A 488 -1.15 13.23 -17.75
C TYR A 488 -1.82 12.10 -18.54
N ASP A 489 -3.15 12.12 -18.61
CA ASP A 489 -3.92 11.02 -19.22
C ASP A 489 -3.38 10.62 -20.59
N THR A 490 -3.07 11.56 -21.48
CA THR A 490 -2.70 11.26 -22.87
C THR A 490 -1.28 11.67 -23.28
N TYR A 491 -0.53 12.29 -22.37
CA TYR A 491 0.81 12.81 -22.68
C TYR A 491 1.75 12.81 -21.48
N LEU A 492 3.04 12.74 -21.77
CA LEU A 492 4.13 12.97 -20.83
C LEU A 492 4.64 14.40 -21.01
N GLN A 493 4.77 15.16 -19.93
CA GLN A 493 5.35 16.51 -19.94
C GLN A 493 6.74 16.50 -19.32
N LYS A 494 7.75 16.95 -20.06
CA LYS A 494 9.12 17.20 -19.58
C LYS A 494 9.28 18.68 -19.26
N THR A 495 9.71 19.00 -18.05
CA THR A 495 9.88 20.37 -17.53
C THR A 495 11.32 20.56 -17.05
N ASP A 496 11.99 21.62 -17.49
CA ASP A 496 13.36 21.93 -17.04
C ASP A 496 13.36 22.68 -15.71
N LEU A 497 14.03 22.12 -14.70
CA LEU A 497 14.13 22.71 -13.35
C LEU A 497 15.45 23.46 -13.12
N SER A 498 16.32 23.60 -14.13
CA SER A 498 17.62 24.29 -14.00
C SER A 498 17.49 25.75 -13.57
N LEU A 499 16.47 26.47 -14.05
CA LEU A 499 16.18 27.86 -13.71
C LEU A 499 15.99 28.08 -12.19
N LEU A 500 15.48 27.09 -11.47
CA LEU A 500 15.26 27.17 -10.02
C LEU A 500 16.57 27.11 -9.23
N ASN A 501 17.57 26.41 -9.75
CA ASN A 501 18.85 26.22 -9.06
C ASN A 501 19.76 27.44 -9.16
N HIS A 502 19.78 28.12 -10.31
CA HIS A 502 20.56 29.35 -10.47
C HIS A 502 20.13 30.42 -9.46
N ARG A 503 18.82 30.55 -9.22
CA ARG A 503 18.26 31.59 -8.33
C ARG A 503 18.49 31.32 -6.85
N LEU A 504 18.49 30.07 -6.40
CA LEU A 504 18.84 29.75 -5.01
C LEU A 504 20.29 30.13 -4.68
N ASN A 505 21.18 30.10 -5.67
CA ASN A 505 22.56 30.57 -5.50
C ASN A 505 22.66 32.11 -5.47
N GLU A 506 21.80 32.81 -6.20
CA GLU A 506 21.70 34.28 -6.14
C GLU A 506 21.11 34.78 -4.81
N LEU A 507 20.09 34.11 -4.28
CA LEU A 507 19.47 34.46 -2.99
C LEU A 507 20.41 34.21 -1.80
N LYS A 508 21.32 33.22 -1.89
CA LYS A 508 22.38 33.00 -0.91
C LYS A 508 23.47 34.07 -0.88
N LEU A 509 23.52 34.95 -1.88
CA LEU A 509 24.48 36.07 -1.92
C LEU A 509 23.90 37.37 -1.35
N ILE A 510 22.62 37.36 -0.96
CA ILE A 510 21.88 38.54 -0.46
C ILE A 510 21.56 38.44 1.04
N ASN A 511 21.70 37.24 1.64
CA ASN A 511 21.69 37.02 3.10
C ASN A 511 23.12 36.73 3.58
#